data_AF-A0A1G1ZX57-F1
#
_entry.id   AF-A0A1G1ZX57-F1
#
_cell.length_a   1.000
_cell.length_b   1.000
_cell.length_c   1.000
_cell.angle_alpha   90.00
_cell.angle_beta   90.00
_cell.angle_gamma   90.00
#
_symmetry.space_group_name_H-M   'P 1'
#
loop_
_entity.id
_entity.type
_entity.pdbx_description
1 polymer ?
#
loop_
_entity_poly.entity_id
_entity_poly.type
_entity_poly.pdbx_seq_one_letter_code
_entity_poly.pdbx_strand_id
1 'polypeptide(L)'
;MKYLKYTWTIIVNLITLGFAIAIFDSASSSSETIILSLLVLIYLSIQTGFIVWGHDTQQTNLALDYEFKRIRKIITEEVLKKEEEPDEAEAIKKLEEAQKKFNKKFGQTFINIIFLGIIYLIAIGNLISAL
;
A
#
# COMPACT_ATOMS: atom_id res chain seq x y z
N MET A 1 -4.96 -20.47 -4.50
CA MET A 1 -5.76 -19.31 -4.03
C MET A 1 -5.12 -17.92 -4.23
N LYS A 2 -3.91 -17.77 -4.80
CA LYS A 2 -3.35 -16.42 -5.09
C LYS A 2 -4.20 -15.65 -6.11
N TYR A 3 -4.57 -16.29 -7.21
CA TYR A 3 -5.40 -15.71 -8.27
C TYR A 3 -6.74 -15.18 -7.75
N LEU A 4 -7.43 -15.95 -6.89
CA LEU A 4 -8.69 -15.51 -6.27
C LEU A 4 -8.57 -14.16 -5.56
N LYS A 5 -7.45 -13.92 -4.85
CA LYS A 5 -7.24 -12.65 -4.14
C LYS A 5 -7.02 -11.48 -5.10
N TYR A 6 -6.27 -11.69 -6.19
CA TYR A 6 -6.08 -10.65 -7.21
C TYR A 6 -7.37 -10.36 -7.98
N THR A 7 -8.09 -11.41 -8.38
CA THR A 7 -9.40 -11.27 -9.05
C THR A 7 -10.39 -10.51 -8.17
N TRP A 8 -10.45 -10.84 -6.87
CA TRP A 8 -11.30 -10.10 -5.93
C TRP A 8 -10.88 -8.62 -5.81
N THR A 9 -9.58 -8.34 -5.68
CA THR A 9 -9.06 -6.97 -5.67
C THR A 9 -9.48 -6.22 -6.94
N ILE A 10 -9.37 -6.83 -8.12
CA ILE A 10 -9.79 -6.21 -9.39
C ILE A 10 -11.30 -5.92 -9.40
N ILE A 11 -12.13 -6.87 -8.97
CA ILE A 11 -13.59 -6.70 -8.92
C ILE A 11 -13.97 -5.52 -8.00
N VAL A 12 -13.41 -5.46 -6.79
CA VAL A 12 -13.70 -4.38 -5.85
C VAL A 12 -13.30 -3.03 -6.44
N ASN A 13 -12.12 -2.93 -7.08
CA ASN A 13 -11.68 -1.68 -7.69
C ASN A 13 -12.53 -1.28 -8.91
N LEU A 14 -13.00 -2.24 -9.71
CA LEU A 14 -13.95 -1.97 -10.80
C LEU A 14 -15.27 -1.40 -10.28
N ILE A 15 -15.76 -1.92 -9.15
CA ILE A 15 -16.96 -1.38 -8.49
C ILE A 15 -16.68 0.05 -8.01
N THR A 16 -15.54 0.30 -7.36
CA THR A 16 -15.16 1.65 -6.91
C THR A 16 -15.05 2.63 -8.09
N LEU A 17 -14.46 2.20 -9.20
CA LEU A 17 -14.39 3.00 -10.43
C LEU A 17 -15.80 3.29 -10.98
N GLY A 18 -16.68 2.30 -11.00
CA GLY A 18 -18.08 2.47 -11.41
C GLY A 18 -18.82 3.50 -10.55
N PHE A 19 -18.62 3.47 -9.22
CA PHE A 19 -19.16 4.48 -8.31
C PHE A 19 -18.61 5.88 -8.60
N ALA A 20 -17.30 6.01 -8.84
CA ALA A 20 -16.71 7.30 -9.19
C ALA A 20 -17.32 7.88 -10.47
N ILE A 21 -17.51 7.06 -11.51
CA ILE A 21 -18.16 7.47 -12.76
C ILE A 21 -19.61 7.87 -12.50
N ALA A 22 -20.38 7.07 -11.76
CA ALA A 22 -21.78 7.35 -11.47
C ALA A 22 -21.98 8.65 -10.68
N ILE A 23 -21.05 9.00 -9.79
CA ILE A 23 -21.07 10.27 -9.06
C ILE A 23 -20.94 11.44 -10.04
N PHE A 24 -20.01 11.38 -10.98
CA PHE A 24 -19.83 12.45 -11.98
C PHE A 24 -20.99 12.52 -12.98
N ASP A 25 -21.56 11.38 -13.38
CA ASP A 25 -22.73 11.34 -14.28
C ASP A 25 -23.99 11.95 -13.62
N SER A 26 -24.06 11.92 -12.29
CA SER A 26 -25.15 12.56 -11.53
C SER A 26 -25.00 14.08 -11.40
N ALA A 27 -23.82 14.63 -11.71
CA ALA A 27 -23.57 16.07 -11.61
C ALA A 27 -24.25 16.82 -12.75
N SER A 28 -25.14 17.75 -12.42
CA SER A 28 -25.94 18.48 -13.40
C SER A 28 -25.39 19.87 -13.72
N SER A 29 -24.53 20.41 -12.85
CA SER A 29 -23.94 21.74 -12.98
C SER A 29 -22.42 21.74 -12.83
N SER A 30 -21.77 22.77 -13.40
CA SER A 30 -20.33 22.98 -13.25
C SER A 30 -19.92 23.10 -11.78
N SER A 31 -20.72 23.80 -10.97
CA SER A 31 -20.49 23.97 -9.53
C SER A 31 -20.51 22.62 -8.78
N GLU A 32 -21.50 21.77 -9.06
CA GLU A 32 -21.58 20.41 -8.49
C GLU A 32 -20.37 19.57 -8.90
N THR A 33 -19.98 19.64 -10.17
CA THR A 33 -18.84 18.89 -10.71
C THR A 33 -17.53 19.31 -10.04
N ILE A 34 -17.32 20.61 -9.80
CA ILE A 34 -16.16 21.13 -9.08
C ILE A 34 -16.13 20.59 -7.64
N ILE A 35 -17.26 20.68 -6.91
CA ILE A 35 -17.33 20.22 -5.51
C ILE A 35 -17.07 18.71 -5.43
N LEU A 36 -17.71 17.91 -6.29
CA LEU A 36 -17.53 16.46 -6.33
C LEU A 36 -16.08 16.09 -6.69
N SER A 37 -15.47 16.79 -7.65
CA SER A 37 -14.07 16.57 -8.01
C SER A 37 -13.14 16.83 -6.84
N LEU A 38 -13.33 17.93 -6.11
CA LEU A 38 -12.54 18.24 -4.91
C LEU A 38 -12.71 17.18 -3.83
N LEU A 39 -13.94 16.72 -3.56
CA LEU A 39 -14.21 15.67 -2.58
C LEU A 39 -13.53 14.35 -2.97
N VAL A 40 -13.60 13.95 -4.23
CA VAL A 40 -12.93 12.75 -4.74
C VAL A 40 -11.41 12.89 -4.59
N LEU A 41 -10.83 14.04 -4.95
CA LEU A 41 -9.39 14.27 -4.81
C LEU A 41 -8.92 14.25 -3.35
N ILE A 42 -9.70 14.83 -2.43
CA ILE A 42 -9.41 14.77 -0.98
C ILE A 42 -9.48 13.32 -0.50
N TYR A 43 -10.52 12.58 -0.87
CA TYR A 43 -10.67 11.18 -0.52
C TYR A 43 -9.47 10.35 -1.01
N LEU A 44 -9.08 10.51 -2.28
CA LEU A 44 -7.92 9.83 -2.86
C LEU A 44 -6.62 10.21 -2.14
N SER A 45 -6.45 11.46 -1.74
CA SER A 45 -5.27 11.92 -1.00
C SER A 45 -5.17 11.25 0.37
N ILE A 46 -6.29 11.15 1.09
CA ILE A 46 -6.35 10.45 2.39
C ILE A 46 -6.04 8.96 2.20
N GLN A 47 -6.67 8.32 1.20
CA GLN A 47 -6.49 6.90 0.94
C GLN A 47 -5.06 6.56 0.54
N THR A 48 -4.44 7.33 -0.35
CA THR A 48 -3.04 7.15 -0.75
C THR A 48 -2.09 7.41 0.43
N GLY A 49 -2.37 8.41 1.26
CA GLY A 49 -1.65 8.66 2.51
C GLY A 49 -1.61 7.45 3.44
N PHE A 50 -2.76 6.79 3.66
CA PHE A 50 -2.81 5.57 4.47
C PHE A 50 -2.04 4.39 3.85
N ILE A 51 -2.04 4.26 2.52
CA ILE A 51 -1.28 3.21 1.82
C ILE A 51 0.23 3.43 2.02
N VAL A 52 0.71 4.66 1.83
CA VAL A 52 2.13 5.01 2.01
C VAL A 52 2.54 4.82 3.46
N TRP A 53 1.77 5.36 4.40
CA TRP A 53 2.08 5.21 5.82
C TRP A 53 2.09 3.74 6.26
N GLY A 54 1.13 2.94 5.78
CA GLY A 54 1.10 1.50 6.05
C GLY A 54 2.29 0.74 5.45
N HIS A 55 2.79 1.18 4.29
CA HIS A 55 3.98 0.63 3.65
C HIS A 55 5.25 0.96 4.46
N ASP A 56 5.45 2.23 4.80
CA ASP A 56 6.63 2.70 5.55
C ASP A 56 6.68 2.12 6.97
N THR A 57 5.52 2.03 7.63
CA THR A 57 5.41 1.38 8.95
C THR A 57 5.82 -0.09 8.87
N GLN A 58 5.41 -0.82 7.82
CA GLN A 58 5.81 -2.21 7.65
C GLN A 58 7.31 -2.36 7.40
N GLN A 59 7.91 -1.51 6.58
CA GLN A 59 9.36 -1.53 6.34
C GLN A 59 10.14 -1.18 7.61
N THR A 60 9.70 -0.15 8.34
CA THR A 60 10.31 0.27 9.60
C THR A 60 10.24 -0.84 10.64
N ASN A 61 9.10 -1.51 10.79
CA ASN A 61 8.95 -2.63 11.72
C ASN A 61 9.88 -3.81 11.37
N LEU A 62 10.07 -4.10 10.08
CA LEU A 62 11.01 -5.14 9.65
C LEU A 62 12.47 -4.75 9.96
N ALA A 63 12.84 -3.48 9.73
CA ALA A 63 14.17 -2.98 10.05
C ALA A 63 14.43 -3.00 11.57
N LEU A 64 13.45 -2.58 12.38
CA LEU A 64 13.54 -2.62 13.84
C LEU A 64 13.67 -4.06 14.36
N ASP A 65 12.86 -5.00 13.85
CA ASP A 65 12.96 -6.42 14.25
C ASP A 65 14.34 -7.01 13.92
N TYR A 66 14.94 -6.60 12.79
CA TYR A 66 16.32 -6.97 12.46
C TYR A 66 17.34 -6.40 13.46
N GLU A 67 17.28 -5.10 13.75
CA GLU A 67 18.19 -4.46 14.70
C GLU A 67 18.04 -5.03 16.11
N PHE A 68 16.81 -5.28 16.59
CA PHE A 68 16.58 -5.92 17.88
C PHE A 68 17.19 -7.32 17.98
N LYS A 69 17.07 -8.14 16.92
CA LYS A 69 17.70 -9.46 16.87
C LYS A 69 19.23 -9.37 16.88
N ARG A 70 19.79 -8.41 16.14
CA ARG A 70 21.23 -8.15 16.11
C ARG A 70 21.75 -7.72 17.49
N ILE A 71 21.07 -6.80 18.17
CA ILE A 71 21.43 -6.37 19.53
C ILE A 71 21.34 -7.54 20.50
N ARG A 72 20.26 -8.35 20.43
CA ARG A 72 20.12 -9.56 21.26
C ARG A 72 21.27 -10.54 21.04
N LYS A 73 21.73 -10.71 19.80
CA LYS A 73 22.89 -11.55 19.45
C LYS A 73 24.15 -11.04 20.16
N ILE A 74 24.49 -9.76 20.00
CA ILE A 74 25.67 -9.14 20.63
C ILE A 74 25.64 -9.33 22.14
N ILE A 75 24.51 -9.07 22.80
CA ILE A 75 24.37 -9.25 24.25
C ILE A 75 24.56 -10.72 24.65
N THR A 76 24.02 -11.66 23.86
CA THR A 76 24.14 -13.09 24.16
C THR A 76 25.59 -13.59 23.99
N GLU A 77 26.29 -13.11 22.97
CA GLU A 77 27.69 -13.46 22.70
C GLU A 77 28.64 -12.83 23.73
N GLU A 78 28.47 -11.55 24.05
CA GLU A 78 29.35 -10.83 24.98
C GLU A 78 29.09 -11.16 26.46
N VAL A 79 27.83 -11.37 26.86
CA VAL A 79 27.46 -11.54 28.28
C VAL A 79 27.33 -13.00 28.68
N LEU A 80 26.83 -13.87 27.80
CA LEU A 80 26.51 -15.27 28.15
C LEU A 80 27.56 -16.29 27.69
N LYS A 81 28.60 -15.88 26.94
CA LYS A 81 29.68 -16.76 26.43
C LYS A 81 29.15 -18.10 25.89
N LYS A 82 28.03 -18.07 25.18
CA LYS A 82 27.53 -19.24 24.44
C LYS A 82 28.06 -19.17 23.02
N GLU A 83 28.90 -20.14 22.66
CA GLU A 83 29.29 -20.43 21.28
C GLU A 83 28.10 -21.05 20.53
N GLU A 84 27.03 -20.29 20.33
CA GLU A 84 26.07 -20.59 19.27
C GLU A 84 26.31 -19.54 18.19
N GLU A 85 27.22 -19.84 17.25
CA GLU A 85 27.30 -19.11 15.99
C GLU A 85 25.89 -19.10 15.39
N PRO A 86 25.22 -17.94 15.28
CA PRO A 86 23.96 -17.90 14.59
C PRO A 86 24.31 -18.00 13.11
N ASP A 87 23.79 -19.05 12.49
CA ASP A 87 23.93 -19.31 11.07
C ASP A 87 23.53 -18.04 10.28
N GLU A 88 24.52 -17.28 9.80
CA GLU A 88 24.30 -16.06 9.03
C GLU A 88 23.41 -16.36 7.82
N ALA A 89 23.47 -17.59 7.31
CA ALA A 89 22.58 -18.05 6.25
C ALA A 89 21.11 -18.14 6.70
N GLU A 90 20.82 -18.43 7.98
CA GLU A 90 19.45 -18.42 8.53
C GLU A 90 18.93 -16.98 8.70
N ALA A 91 19.78 -16.04 9.15
CA ALA A 91 19.43 -14.63 9.25
C ALA A 91 19.16 -14.00 7.87
N ILE A 92 20.01 -14.30 6.89
CA ILE A 92 19.84 -13.87 5.49
C ILE A 92 18.58 -14.50 4.89
N LYS A 93 18.33 -15.80 5.10
CA LYS A 93 17.09 -16.45 4.65
C LYS A 93 15.84 -15.81 5.25
N LYS A 94 15.83 -15.47 6.53
CA LYS A 94 14.68 -14.81 7.17
C LYS A 94 14.42 -13.41 6.60
N LEU A 95 15.46 -12.66 6.28
CA LEU A 95 15.34 -11.38 5.57
C LEU A 95 14.80 -11.56 4.15
N GLU A 96 15.32 -12.52 3.39
CA GLU A 96 14.83 -12.82 2.05
C GLU A 96 13.36 -13.29 2.05
N GLU A 97 12.96 -14.09 3.05
CA GLU A 97 11.58 -14.53 3.22
C GLU A 97 10.66 -13.36 3.59
N ALA A 98 11.12 -12.44 4.44
CA ALA A 98 10.39 -11.22 4.78
C ALA A 98 10.22 -10.33 3.54
N GLN A 99 11.29 -10.12 2.76
CA GLN A 99 11.23 -9.40 1.48
C GLN A 99 10.32 -10.10 0.47
N LYS A 100 10.35 -11.43 0.34
CA LYS A 100 9.44 -12.18 -0.54
C LYS A 100 7.98 -12.03 -0.10
N LYS A 101 7.69 -12.08 1.20
CA LYS A 101 6.33 -11.84 1.74
C LYS A 101 5.87 -10.41 1.46
N PHE A 102 6.78 -9.44 1.55
CA PHE A 102 6.54 -8.05 1.22
C PHE A 102 6.22 -7.86 -0.28
N ASN A 103 7.08 -8.36 -1.16
CA ASN A 103 6.89 -8.32 -2.63
C ASN A 103 5.58 -8.97 -3.06
N LYS A 104 5.14 -10.03 -2.38
CA LYS A 104 3.86 -10.68 -2.65
C LYS A 104 2.65 -9.81 -2.30
N LYS A 105 2.73 -9.00 -1.23
CA LYS A 105 1.68 -8.01 -0.89
C LYS A 105 1.70 -6.83 -1.85
N PHE A 106 2.88 -6.47 -2.37
CA PHE A 106 3.06 -5.36 -3.30
C PHE A 106 2.17 -5.48 -4.54
N GLY A 107 1.96 -6.70 -5.07
CA GLY A 107 1.13 -6.89 -6.26
C GLY A 107 -0.34 -6.45 -6.10
N GLN A 108 -0.95 -6.60 -4.93
CA GLN A 108 -2.32 -6.14 -4.70
C GLN A 108 -2.38 -4.62 -4.51
N THR A 109 -1.40 -4.08 -3.78
CA THR A 109 -1.23 -2.63 -3.63
C THR A 109 -1.03 -1.95 -4.99
N PHE A 110 -0.26 -2.56 -5.89
CA PHE A 110 -0.03 -2.04 -7.23
C PHE A 110 -1.31 -1.95 -8.07
N ILE A 111 -2.16 -2.98 -8.01
CA ILE A 111 -3.48 -2.94 -8.66
C ILE A 111 -4.31 -1.77 -8.11
N ASN A 112 -4.38 -1.63 -6.78
CA ASN A 112 -5.12 -0.52 -6.17
C ASN A 112 -4.56 0.84 -6.64
N ILE A 113 -3.23 1.01 -6.67
CA ILE A 113 -2.59 2.25 -7.13
C ILE A 113 -2.99 2.58 -8.57
N ILE A 114 -3.03 1.59 -9.48
CA ILE A 114 -3.47 1.80 -10.86
C ILE A 114 -4.91 2.33 -10.90
N PHE A 115 -5.83 1.67 -10.20
CA PHE A 115 -7.23 2.09 -10.19
C PHE A 115 -7.45 3.45 -9.54
N LEU A 116 -6.75 3.74 -8.43
CA LEU A 116 -6.76 5.07 -7.81
C LEU A 116 -6.22 6.14 -8.77
N GLY A 117 -5.17 5.81 -9.54
CA GLY A 117 -4.65 6.68 -10.59
C GLY A 117 -5.67 6.96 -11.70
N ILE A 118 -6.43 5.96 -12.13
CA ILE A 118 -7.52 6.14 -13.11
C ILE A 118 -8.60 7.07 -12.54
N ILE A 119 -9.06 6.84 -11.30
CA ILE A 119 -10.08 7.69 -10.65
C ILE A 119 -9.56 9.12 -10.48
N TYR A 120 -8.27 9.28 -10.14
CA TYR A 120 -7.63 10.59 -10.05
C TYR A 120 -7.66 11.34 -11.38
N LEU A 121 -7.30 10.67 -12.49
CA LEU A 121 -7.36 11.26 -13.82
C LEU A 121 -8.78 11.66 -14.22
N ILE A 122 -9.78 10.83 -13.89
CA ILE A 122 -11.19 11.15 -14.12
C ILE A 122 -11.60 12.41 -13.33
N ALA A 123 -11.24 12.48 -12.05
CA ALA A 123 -11.58 13.61 -11.19
C ALA A 123 -10.93 14.92 -11.68
N ILE A 124 -9.65 14.87 -12.08
CA ILE A 124 -8.97 16.03 -12.66
C ILE A 124 -9.60 16.42 -14.00
N GLY A 125 -9.89 15.46 -14.87
CA GLY A 125 -10.52 15.72 -16.15
C GLY A 125 -11.84 16.47 -15.99
N ASN A 126 -12.70 15.98 -15.11
CA ASN A 126 -13.98 16.62 -14.80
C ASN A 126 -13.80 18.01 -14.16
N LEU A 127 -12.83 18.16 -13.26
CA LEU A 127 -12.54 19.46 -12.65
C LEU A 127 -12.12 20.49 -13.70
N ILE A 128 -11.20 20.13 -14.60
CA ILE A 128 -10.72 21.02 -15.66
C ILE A 128 -11.85 21.36 -16.63
N SER A 129 -12.70 20.38 -16.99
CA SER A 129 -13.84 20.63 -17.88
C SER A 129 -14.94 21.51 -17.27
N ALA A 130 -15.04 21.56 -15.94
CA ALA A 130 -16.05 22.33 -15.23
C ALA A 130 -15.61 23.75 -14.85
N LEU A 131 -14.31 24.06 -14.94
CA LEU A 131 -13.73 25.40 -14.76
C LEU A 131 -13.89 26.25 -16.02
#